data_AF-A0A952AWJ2-F1
#
_entry.id   AF-A0A952AWJ2-F1
#
_cell.length_a   1.000
_cell.length_b   1.000
_cell.length_c   1.000
_cell.angle_alpha   90.00
_cell.angle_beta   90.00
_cell.angle_gamma   90.00
#
_symmetry.space_group_name_H-M   'P 1'
#
loop_
_entity.id
_entity.type
_entity.pdbx_description
1 polymer ?
#
loop_
_entity_poly.entity_id
_entity_poly.type
_entity_poly.pdbx_seq_one_letter_code
_entity_poly.pdbx_strand_id
1 'polypeptide(L)'
;MNNLADIEQKEYNYFNEIDFDLSHDLNKMITALNSKDKIKKDWIDSFKRVDKKRQNSDFARGAERVYFWLLNKFGTPNSSPIGADLMFEVWDAFVHIDIKTAKLSNKSDYKGKIPIGENQTSYKSTNFNSNLPFFYNIEKSNKSKICLTYIVNIIYDDKSDNFKVLAVILISVPNGKLKEVYKDKIIGAGKSKGRSFRYEYKENPYFQLIKEKPKRIKFLYIDPQCKEDYFSNIK
;
A
#
# COMPACT_ATOMS: atom_id res chain seq x y z
N MET A 1 0.86 -21.39 18.77
CA MET A 1 0.15 -20.08 18.71
C MET A 1 1.18 -19.06 18.30
N ASN A 2 0.97 -18.29 17.22
CA ASN A 2 1.94 -17.25 16.85
C ASN A 2 1.84 -16.12 17.87
N ASN A 3 2.96 -15.79 18.52
CA ASN A 3 3.03 -14.64 19.42
C ASN A 3 2.88 -13.35 18.59
N LEU A 4 2.36 -12.28 19.18
CA LEU A 4 2.23 -10.97 18.52
C LEU A 4 3.57 -10.44 18.00
N ALA A 5 4.64 -10.69 18.77
CA ALA A 5 5.99 -10.34 18.35
C ALA A 5 6.39 -11.08 17.07
N ASP A 6 6.03 -12.36 16.92
CA ASP A 6 6.31 -13.14 15.71
C ASP A 6 5.52 -12.61 14.51
N ILE A 7 4.26 -12.23 14.73
CA ILE A 7 3.41 -11.63 13.69
C ILE A 7 4.04 -10.33 13.18
N GLU A 8 4.43 -9.46 14.11
CA GLU A 8 5.04 -8.18 13.74
C GLU A 8 6.42 -8.36 13.11
N GLN A 9 7.20 -9.33 13.58
CA GLN A 9 8.48 -9.67 12.98
C GLN A 9 8.32 -10.13 11.52
N LYS A 10 7.28 -10.92 11.22
CA LYS A 10 6.95 -11.30 9.82
C LYS A 10 6.56 -10.09 8.98
N GLU A 11 5.75 -9.18 9.51
CA GLU A 11 5.43 -7.93 8.81
C GLU A 11 6.70 -7.13 8.47
N TYR A 12 7.63 -7.03 9.41
CA TYR A 12 8.88 -6.30 9.19
C TYR A 12 9.82 -6.99 8.20
N ASN A 13 9.92 -8.32 8.25
CA ASN A 13 10.77 -9.08 7.33
C ASN A 13 10.31 -8.87 5.88
N TYR A 14 9.02 -9.11 5.59
CA TYR A 14 8.48 -8.93 4.25
C TYR A 14 8.40 -7.45 3.83
N PHE A 15 8.23 -6.52 4.78
CA PHE A 15 8.36 -5.09 4.50
C PHE A 15 9.76 -4.72 3.99
N ASN A 16 10.81 -5.30 4.58
CA ASN A 16 12.19 -5.09 4.12
C ASN A 16 12.48 -5.77 2.79
N GLU A 17 11.88 -6.94 2.53
CA GLU A 17 12.01 -7.63 1.25
C GLU A 17 11.38 -6.83 0.11
N ILE A 18 10.15 -6.34 0.30
CA ILE A 18 9.48 -5.48 -0.70
C ILE A 18 10.26 -4.17 -0.91
N ASP A 19 10.78 -3.58 0.17
CA ASP A 19 11.65 -2.41 0.08
C ASP A 19 12.91 -2.68 -0.74
N PHE A 20 13.58 -3.80 -0.50
CA PHE A 20 14.77 -4.21 -1.25
C PHE A 20 14.46 -4.38 -2.73
N ASP A 21 13.40 -5.14 -3.06
CA ASP A 21 13.00 -5.41 -4.45
C ASP A 21 12.65 -4.14 -5.22
N LEU A 22 11.97 -3.18 -4.57
CA LEU A 22 11.54 -1.94 -5.22
C LEU A 22 12.63 -0.86 -5.24
N SER A 23 13.49 -0.79 -4.22
CA SER A 23 14.54 0.24 -4.12
C SER A 23 15.76 -0.07 -4.98
N HIS A 24 16.11 -1.35 -5.18
CA HIS A 24 17.25 -1.75 -5.99
C HIS A 24 17.14 -1.26 -7.45
N ASP A 25 15.91 -1.21 -7.97
CA ASP A 25 15.60 -0.86 -9.36
C ASP A 25 14.86 0.49 -9.47
N LEU A 26 15.17 1.45 -8.60
CA LEU A 26 14.46 2.74 -8.52
C LEU A 26 14.34 3.47 -9.87
N ASN A 27 15.44 3.58 -10.63
CA ASN A 27 15.43 4.23 -11.95
C ASN A 27 14.49 3.52 -12.94
N LYS A 28 14.47 2.19 -12.89
CA LYS A 28 13.62 1.35 -13.73
C LYS A 28 12.15 1.51 -13.34
N MET A 29 11.83 1.58 -12.04
CA MET A 29 10.50 1.88 -11.53
C MET A 29 10.01 3.26 -12.03
N ILE A 30 10.77 4.33 -11.81
CA ILE A 30 10.38 5.69 -12.22
C ILE A 30 10.23 5.79 -13.74
N THR A 31 11.15 5.19 -14.50
CA THR A 31 11.07 5.15 -15.97
C THR A 31 9.82 4.44 -16.46
N ALA A 32 9.46 3.32 -15.84
CA ALA A 32 8.26 2.56 -16.20
C ALA A 32 6.97 3.31 -15.85
N LEU A 33 6.90 3.97 -14.70
CA LEU A 33 5.74 4.79 -14.31
C LEU A 33 5.51 5.97 -15.27
N ASN A 34 6.58 6.57 -15.78
CA ASN A 34 6.51 7.68 -16.74
C ASN A 34 6.33 7.23 -18.20
N SER A 35 6.37 5.93 -18.48
CA SER A 35 6.36 5.39 -19.86
C SER A 35 5.10 5.75 -20.65
N LYS A 36 3.96 5.96 -19.98
CA LYS A 36 2.68 6.34 -20.61
C LYS A 36 2.77 7.67 -21.38
N ASP A 37 3.68 8.56 -20.97
CA ASP A 37 3.81 9.88 -21.58
C ASP A 37 4.38 9.80 -23.01
N LYS A 38 5.13 8.72 -23.33
CA LYS A 38 5.66 8.45 -24.68
C LYS A 38 4.55 8.29 -25.73
N ILE A 39 3.40 7.77 -25.32
CA ILE A 39 2.23 7.50 -26.19
C ILE A 39 1.02 8.36 -25.81
N LYS A 40 1.22 9.46 -25.08
CA LYS A 40 0.14 10.32 -24.54
C LYS A 40 -0.85 10.77 -25.61
N LYS A 41 -0.36 11.12 -26.79
CA LYS A 41 -1.18 11.60 -27.92
C LYS A 41 -2.24 10.59 -28.35
N ASP A 42 -1.98 9.29 -28.17
CA ASP A 42 -2.88 8.23 -28.65
C ASP A 42 -4.01 7.92 -27.65
N TRP A 43 -3.75 8.07 -26.34
CA TRP A 43 -4.72 7.67 -25.31
C TRP A 43 -5.44 8.83 -24.62
N ILE A 44 -4.88 10.04 -24.60
CA ILE A 44 -5.39 11.14 -23.76
C ILE A 44 -6.83 11.54 -24.10
N ASP A 45 -7.19 11.60 -25.38
CA ASP A 45 -8.53 11.98 -25.80
C ASP A 45 -9.53 10.87 -25.51
N SER A 46 -9.14 9.61 -25.71
CA SER A 46 -9.94 8.44 -25.30
C SER A 46 -10.20 8.45 -23.80
N PHE A 47 -9.19 8.77 -22.99
CA PHE A 47 -9.33 8.87 -21.55
C PHE A 47 -10.26 10.01 -21.13
N LYS A 48 -10.15 11.19 -21.76
CA LYS A 48 -11.00 12.37 -21.48
C LYS A 48 -12.47 12.17 -21.87
N ARG A 49 -12.77 11.29 -22.84
CA ARG A 49 -14.13 10.95 -23.26
C ARG A 49 -14.89 10.09 -22.26
N VAL A 50 -14.22 9.46 -21.30
CA VAL A 50 -14.87 8.65 -20.26
C VAL A 50 -15.65 9.55 -19.30
N ASP A 51 -16.87 9.13 -18.93
CA ASP A 51 -17.65 9.78 -17.88
C ASP A 51 -16.79 9.99 -16.63
N LYS A 52 -16.68 11.23 -16.15
CA LYS A 52 -15.91 11.59 -14.95
C LYS A 52 -16.27 10.76 -13.72
N LYS A 53 -17.52 10.27 -13.61
CA LYS A 53 -17.94 9.38 -12.51
C LYS A 53 -17.39 7.96 -12.62
N ARG A 54 -17.01 7.52 -13.82
CA ARG A 54 -16.42 6.20 -14.12
C ARG A 54 -14.92 6.26 -14.41
N GLN A 55 -14.36 7.46 -14.45
CA GLN A 55 -12.96 7.70 -14.76
C GLN A 55 -12.11 7.39 -13.52
N ASN A 56 -11.42 6.25 -13.55
CA ASN A 56 -10.32 5.98 -12.64
C ASN A 56 -9.20 7.02 -12.87
N SER A 57 -8.29 7.21 -11.90
CA SER A 57 -7.07 7.96 -12.18
C SER A 57 -6.37 7.35 -13.41
N ASP A 58 -5.99 8.20 -14.36
CA ASP A 58 -5.21 7.86 -15.56
C ASP A 58 -3.92 7.11 -15.24
N PHE A 59 -3.44 7.23 -14.00
CA PHE A 59 -2.21 6.64 -13.53
C PHE A 59 -2.40 5.30 -12.80
N ALA A 60 -3.50 5.08 -12.08
CA ALA A 60 -3.67 3.93 -11.18
C ALA A 60 -3.47 2.57 -11.87
N ARG A 61 -4.16 2.32 -12.99
CA ARG A 61 -4.02 1.05 -13.74
C ARG A 61 -2.68 0.89 -14.44
N GLY A 62 -1.99 1.97 -14.77
CA GLY A 62 -0.63 1.92 -15.27
C GLY A 62 0.35 1.50 -14.17
N ALA A 63 0.21 2.10 -12.99
CA ALA A 63 1.04 1.80 -11.84
C ALA A 63 0.94 0.33 -11.40
N GLU A 64 -0.27 -0.22 -11.28
CA GLU A 64 -0.48 -1.64 -10.92
C GLU A 64 0.31 -2.60 -11.83
N ARG A 65 0.28 -2.37 -13.16
CA ARG A 65 1.05 -3.18 -14.12
C ARG A 65 2.56 -3.09 -13.88
N VAL A 66 3.05 -1.89 -13.59
CA VAL A 66 4.47 -1.66 -13.31
C VAL A 66 4.89 -2.40 -12.03
N TYR A 67 4.13 -2.28 -10.94
CA TYR A 67 4.47 -2.97 -9.69
C TYR A 67 4.34 -4.49 -9.81
N PHE A 68 3.37 -5.00 -10.56
CA PHE A 68 3.28 -6.43 -10.83
C PHE A 68 4.52 -6.93 -11.58
N TRP A 69 4.99 -6.17 -12.58
CA TRP A 69 6.22 -6.51 -13.29
C TRP A 69 7.47 -6.46 -12.40
N LEU A 70 7.58 -5.46 -11.53
CA LEU A 70 8.71 -5.31 -10.60
C LEU A 70 8.73 -6.43 -9.55
N LEU A 71 7.57 -6.86 -9.07
CA LEU A 71 7.42 -7.86 -8.01
C LEU A 71 7.08 -9.26 -8.53
N ASN A 72 7.28 -9.52 -9.82
CA ASN A 72 6.84 -10.78 -10.45
C ASN A 72 7.55 -12.03 -9.90
N LYS A 73 8.67 -11.87 -9.19
CA LYS A 73 9.42 -12.94 -8.52
C LYS A 73 9.20 -13.01 -7.01
N PHE A 74 8.41 -12.09 -6.44
CA PHE A 74 8.21 -11.99 -4.99
C PHE A 74 7.50 -13.23 -4.41
N GLY A 75 6.61 -13.84 -5.18
CA GLY A 75 5.91 -15.07 -4.78
C GLY A 75 4.99 -15.58 -5.88
N THR A 76 4.15 -16.56 -5.56
CA THR A 76 3.16 -17.08 -6.50
C THR A 76 1.94 -16.14 -6.52
N PRO A 77 1.55 -15.55 -7.67
CA PRO A 77 0.35 -14.72 -7.72
C PRO A 77 -0.90 -15.50 -7.29
N ASN A 78 -1.77 -14.84 -6.53
CA ASN A 78 -3.04 -15.40 -6.09
C ASN A 78 -4.21 -14.66 -6.76
N SER A 79 -5.17 -15.41 -7.28
CA SER A 79 -6.31 -14.86 -8.03
C SER A 79 -7.55 -14.61 -7.16
N SER A 80 -7.39 -14.45 -5.83
CA SER A 80 -8.51 -14.18 -4.93
C SER A 80 -9.30 -12.95 -5.40
N PRO A 81 -10.64 -13.03 -5.49
CA PRO A 81 -11.46 -11.88 -5.88
C PRO A 81 -11.57 -10.82 -4.78
N ILE A 82 -11.14 -11.15 -3.55
CA ILE A 82 -11.13 -10.27 -2.40
C ILE A 82 -9.68 -10.08 -1.98
N GLY A 83 -9.17 -8.85 -2.10
CA GLY A 83 -7.79 -8.52 -1.79
C GLY A 83 -7.36 -7.15 -2.28
N ALA A 84 -6.05 -6.95 -2.30
CA ALA A 84 -5.40 -5.76 -2.83
C ALA A 84 -5.13 -5.92 -4.33
N ASP A 85 -4.59 -4.89 -4.97
CA ASP A 85 -4.24 -4.93 -6.40
C ASP A 85 -3.25 -6.05 -6.74
N LEU A 86 -2.29 -6.33 -5.85
CA LEU A 86 -1.40 -7.48 -5.94
C LEU A 86 -1.59 -8.38 -4.73
N MET A 87 -1.62 -9.69 -4.98
CA MET A 87 -1.65 -10.70 -3.94
C MET A 87 -0.70 -11.84 -4.30
N PHE A 88 0.19 -12.16 -3.37
CA PHE A 88 1.17 -13.23 -3.53
C PHE A 88 1.04 -14.25 -2.39
N GLU A 89 1.12 -15.52 -2.75
CA GLU A 89 1.38 -16.59 -1.80
C GLU A 89 2.89 -16.82 -1.71
N VAL A 90 3.40 -16.73 -0.49
CA VAL A 90 4.78 -17.07 -0.13
C VAL A 90 4.76 -18.24 0.85
N TRP A 91 5.92 -18.71 1.30
CA TRP A 91 6.01 -19.97 2.05
C TRP A 91 5.18 -19.99 3.35
N ASP A 92 5.05 -18.86 4.06
CA ASP A 92 4.31 -18.74 5.34
C ASP A 92 3.27 -17.62 5.42
N ALA A 93 3.04 -16.90 4.34
CA ALA A 93 2.12 -15.76 4.31
C ALA A 93 1.35 -15.66 2.99
N PHE A 94 0.21 -14.96 3.05
CA PHE A 94 -0.37 -14.28 1.90
C PHE A 94 -0.09 -12.79 2.05
N VAL A 95 0.58 -12.23 1.05
CA VAL A 95 1.04 -10.86 1.04
C VAL A 95 0.18 -10.07 0.08
N HIS A 96 -0.56 -9.10 0.62
CA HIS A 96 -1.35 -8.13 -0.10
C HIS A 96 -0.53 -6.85 -0.27
N ILE A 97 -0.42 -6.34 -1.50
CA ILE A 97 0.23 -5.06 -1.81
C ILE A 97 -0.77 -4.23 -2.61
N ASP A 98 -1.26 -3.15 -1.99
CA ASP A 98 -2.23 -2.25 -2.60
C ASP A 98 -1.52 -1.03 -3.19
N ILE A 99 -1.82 -0.69 -4.45
CA ILE A 99 -1.17 0.43 -5.14
C ILE A 99 -2.11 1.62 -5.06
N LYS A 100 -1.69 2.64 -4.32
CA LYS A 100 -2.46 3.87 -4.16
C LYS A 100 -1.77 5.02 -4.84
N THR A 101 -2.58 5.89 -5.42
CA THR A 101 -2.11 7.09 -6.11
C THR A 101 -2.74 8.31 -5.46
N ALA A 102 -1.93 9.30 -5.10
CA ALA A 102 -2.40 10.54 -4.50
C ALA A 102 -1.91 11.74 -5.30
N LYS A 103 -2.85 12.60 -5.71
CA LYS A 103 -2.51 13.90 -6.29
C LYS A 103 -1.90 14.78 -5.19
N LEU A 104 -0.89 15.58 -5.53
CA LEU A 104 -0.28 16.55 -4.63
C LEU A 104 -1.33 17.48 -3.99
N SER A 105 -2.37 17.84 -4.74
CA SER A 105 -3.48 18.67 -4.25
C SER A 105 -4.36 18.00 -3.20
N ASN A 106 -4.40 16.66 -3.13
CA ASN A 106 -5.27 15.91 -2.23
C ASN A 106 -4.50 15.35 -1.03
N LYS A 107 -4.19 16.24 -0.08
CA LYS A 107 -3.50 15.93 1.19
C LYS A 107 -4.23 14.91 2.07
N SER A 108 -5.47 14.54 1.76
CA SER A 108 -6.22 13.55 2.55
C SER A 108 -5.85 12.10 2.24
N ASP A 109 -5.15 11.88 1.12
CA ASP A 109 -4.67 10.58 0.64
C ASP A 109 -3.14 10.39 0.86
N TYR A 110 -2.50 11.33 1.56
CA TYR A 110 -1.13 11.23 2.08
C TYR A 110 -1.00 12.05 3.38
N LYS A 111 0.21 12.43 3.84
CA LYS A 111 0.46 13.17 5.10
C LYS A 111 0.07 12.42 6.36
N GLY A 112 0.68 11.25 6.56
CA GLY A 112 0.51 10.54 7.83
C GLY A 112 -0.68 9.60 7.87
N LYS A 113 -1.42 9.51 6.75
CA LYS A 113 -2.63 8.71 6.65
C LYS A 113 -2.86 8.19 5.25
N ILE A 114 -3.62 7.10 5.15
CA ILE A 114 -3.98 6.47 3.89
C ILE A 114 -5.39 5.84 3.99
N PRO A 115 -6.30 6.07 3.03
CA PRO A 115 -7.60 5.41 3.03
C PRO A 115 -7.47 3.92 2.72
N ILE A 116 -8.09 3.07 3.53
CA ILE A 116 -8.10 1.61 3.38
C ILE A 116 -9.55 1.11 3.37
N GLY A 117 -9.89 0.25 2.41
CA GLY A 117 -11.19 -0.41 2.31
C GLY A 117 -11.25 -1.76 3.04
N GLU A 118 -12.47 -2.26 3.24
CA GLU A 118 -12.79 -3.54 3.89
C GLU A 118 -12.08 -4.77 3.28
N ASN A 119 -11.76 -4.74 1.99
CA ASN A 119 -11.08 -5.84 1.27
C ASN A 119 -9.55 -5.72 1.25
N GLN A 120 -8.97 -4.71 1.90
CA GLN A 120 -7.53 -4.38 1.74
C GLN A 120 -6.70 -4.66 2.98
N THR A 121 -7.30 -4.82 4.16
CA THR A 121 -6.58 -5.08 5.41
C THR A 121 -7.38 -6.06 6.26
N SER A 122 -6.71 -6.81 7.14
CA SER A 122 -7.35 -7.62 8.17
C SER A 122 -7.62 -6.85 9.48
N TYR A 123 -7.13 -5.60 9.61
CA TYR A 123 -7.33 -4.78 10.79
C TYR A 123 -8.77 -4.25 10.87
N LYS A 124 -9.42 -4.36 12.04
CA LYS A 124 -10.82 -3.95 12.24
C LYS A 124 -11.04 -3.05 13.46
N SER A 125 -12.19 -2.40 13.53
CA SER A 125 -12.68 -1.66 14.70
C SER A 125 -14.18 -1.81 14.86
N THR A 126 -14.75 -1.27 15.93
CA THR A 126 -16.21 -1.24 16.15
C THR A 126 -16.98 -0.59 14.99
N ASN A 127 -16.36 0.38 14.30
CA ASN A 127 -16.99 1.15 13.22
C ASN A 127 -16.51 0.76 11.81
N PHE A 128 -15.67 -0.27 11.69
CA PHE A 128 -15.12 -0.74 10.42
C PHE A 128 -14.92 -2.25 10.45
N ASN A 129 -15.63 -2.94 9.57
CA ASN A 129 -15.49 -4.38 9.38
C ASN A 129 -14.54 -4.64 8.21
N SER A 130 -13.60 -5.55 8.44
CA SER A 130 -12.69 -6.06 7.43
C SER A 130 -13.20 -7.42 6.94
N ASN A 131 -13.04 -7.66 5.65
CA ASN A 131 -13.34 -8.94 5.00
C ASN A 131 -12.11 -9.86 4.89
N LEU A 132 -10.90 -9.36 5.18
CA LEU A 132 -9.70 -10.19 5.16
C LEU A 132 -9.50 -10.89 6.51
N PRO A 133 -9.18 -12.19 6.51
CA PRO A 133 -8.91 -12.90 7.74
C PRO A 133 -7.55 -12.51 8.32
N PHE A 134 -7.30 -12.77 9.60
CA PHE A 134 -5.97 -12.60 10.17
C PHE A 134 -4.97 -13.62 9.62
N PHE A 135 -5.48 -14.84 9.35
CA PHE A 135 -4.75 -15.96 8.77
C PHE A 135 -5.63 -16.64 7.72
N TYR A 136 -5.06 -16.99 6.58
CA TYR A 136 -5.69 -17.83 5.58
C TYR A 136 -5.47 -19.30 5.92
N ASN A 137 -6.54 -20.09 5.86
CA ASN A 137 -6.45 -21.53 6.02
C ASN A 137 -6.15 -22.16 4.66
N ILE A 138 -5.08 -22.97 4.59
CA ILE A 138 -4.73 -23.70 3.38
C ILE A 138 -5.49 -25.02 3.41
N GLU A 139 -6.46 -25.16 2.51
CA GLU A 139 -7.23 -26.40 2.35
C GLU A 139 -6.29 -27.61 2.23
N LYS A 140 -6.71 -28.74 2.82
CA LYS A 140 -6.00 -30.04 2.79
C LYS A 140 -4.66 -30.11 3.50
N SER A 141 -4.14 -29.02 4.08
CA SER A 141 -2.83 -29.04 4.77
C SER A 141 -2.90 -28.86 6.29
N ASN A 142 -4.07 -28.53 6.86
CA ASN A 142 -4.23 -28.07 8.25
C ASN A 142 -3.26 -26.94 8.66
N LYS A 143 -2.62 -26.28 7.68
CA LYS A 143 -1.72 -25.13 7.89
C LYS A 143 -2.49 -23.84 7.67
N SER A 144 -2.08 -22.82 8.40
CA SER A 144 -2.53 -21.45 8.17
C SER A 144 -1.34 -20.56 7.86
N LYS A 145 -1.56 -19.61 6.94
CA LYS A 145 -0.58 -18.59 6.54
C LYS A 145 -1.09 -17.22 6.97
N ILE A 146 -0.20 -16.35 7.44
CA ILE A 146 -0.61 -15.04 7.92
C ILE A 146 -1.02 -14.12 6.77
N CYS A 147 -2.04 -13.28 6.98
CA CYS A 147 -2.41 -12.22 6.04
C CYS A 147 -1.57 -10.96 6.33
N LEU A 148 -0.71 -10.56 5.41
CA LEU A 148 0.12 -9.35 5.54
C LEU A 148 -0.35 -8.30 4.52
N THR A 149 -0.40 -7.05 4.93
CA THR A 149 -0.88 -5.95 4.08
C THR A 149 0.17 -4.84 4.00
N TYR A 150 0.53 -4.49 2.77
CA TYR A 150 1.38 -3.36 2.44
C TYR A 150 0.69 -2.43 1.46
N ILE A 151 1.10 -1.17 1.47
CA ILE A 151 0.61 -0.16 0.54
C ILE A 151 1.82 0.51 -0.08
N VAL A 152 1.81 0.62 -1.41
CA VAL A 152 2.71 1.52 -2.14
C VAL A 152 1.91 2.74 -2.53
N ASN A 153 2.19 3.88 -1.90
CA ASN A 153 1.52 5.14 -2.16
C ASN A 153 2.39 6.03 -3.05
N ILE A 154 1.88 6.38 -4.23
CA ILE A 154 2.58 7.17 -5.24
C ILE A 154 1.97 8.57 -5.24
N ILE A 155 2.77 9.55 -4.86
CA ILE A 155 2.37 10.94 -4.82
C ILE A 155 2.89 11.62 -6.08
N TYR A 156 2.00 12.25 -6.84
CA TYR A 156 2.34 12.87 -8.11
C TYR A 156 1.75 14.27 -8.27
N ASP A 157 2.38 15.08 -9.11
CA ASP A 157 1.84 16.35 -9.60
C ASP A 157 1.16 16.17 -10.96
N ASP A 158 -0.07 16.67 -11.08
CA ASP A 158 -0.89 16.68 -12.29
C ASP A 158 -1.10 18.10 -12.85
N LYS A 159 -0.47 19.11 -12.25
CA LYS A 159 -0.54 20.51 -12.73
C LYS A 159 0.45 20.83 -13.83
N SER A 160 1.54 20.07 -13.95
CA SER A 160 2.46 20.18 -15.08
C SER A 160 1.87 19.52 -16.32
N ASP A 161 2.28 19.97 -17.51
CA ASP A 161 1.89 19.33 -18.78
C ASP A 161 2.25 17.83 -18.83
N ASN A 162 3.20 17.40 -18.00
CA ASN A 162 3.62 16.02 -17.85
C ASN A 162 3.33 15.50 -16.45
N PHE A 163 3.10 14.19 -16.36
CA PHE A 163 2.93 13.50 -15.10
C PHE A 163 4.28 13.44 -14.37
N LYS A 164 4.34 13.89 -13.11
CA LYS A 164 5.58 13.88 -12.33
C LYS A 164 5.39 13.15 -11.00
N VAL A 165 6.06 12.00 -10.84
CA VAL A 165 6.16 11.34 -9.53
C VAL A 165 7.01 12.22 -8.60
N LEU A 166 6.49 12.50 -7.41
CA LEU A 166 7.15 13.32 -6.38
C LEU A 166 7.64 12.48 -5.21
N ALA A 167 6.89 11.44 -4.84
CA ALA A 167 7.31 10.49 -3.81
C ALA A 167 6.67 9.13 -4.03
N VAL A 168 7.38 8.08 -3.63
CA VAL A 168 6.85 6.73 -3.51
C VAL A 168 7.10 6.25 -2.09
N ILE A 169 6.03 5.90 -1.38
CA ILE A 169 6.07 5.53 0.04
C ILE A 169 5.58 4.09 0.18
N LEU A 170 6.41 3.23 0.75
CA LEU A 170 6.01 1.88 1.19
C LEU A 170 5.52 1.95 2.63
N ILE A 171 4.35 1.36 2.90
CA ILE A 171 3.69 1.40 4.22
C ILE A 171 3.28 -0.03 4.61
N SER A 172 3.65 -0.46 5.81
CA SER A 172 3.17 -1.69 6.44
C SER A 172 1.93 -1.42 7.29
N VAL A 173 0.82 -2.07 6.96
CA VAL A 173 -0.43 -1.97 7.72
C VAL A 173 -0.47 -3.12 8.73
N PRO A 174 -0.66 -2.86 10.04
CA PRO A 174 -0.72 -3.91 11.04
C PRO A 174 -1.83 -4.94 10.74
N ASN A 175 -1.52 -6.21 10.89
CA ASN A 175 -2.45 -7.33 10.87
C ASN A 175 -3.47 -7.16 12.00
N GLY A 176 -4.71 -7.59 11.78
CA GLY A 176 -5.77 -7.44 12.76
C GLY A 176 -5.53 -8.13 14.12
N LYS A 177 -4.61 -9.10 14.22
CA LYS A 177 -4.14 -9.62 15.51
C LYS A 177 -3.39 -8.60 16.35
N LEU A 178 -2.70 -7.64 15.74
CA LEU A 178 -1.97 -6.59 16.45
C LEU A 178 -2.89 -5.49 17.00
N LYS A 179 -4.21 -5.68 16.98
CA LYS A 179 -5.20 -4.72 17.50
C LYS A 179 -4.96 -4.35 18.97
N GLU A 180 -4.55 -5.31 19.78
CA GLU A 180 -4.28 -5.08 21.21
C GLU A 180 -3.05 -4.18 21.44
N VAL A 181 -2.11 -4.16 20.49
CA VAL A 181 -0.90 -3.33 20.50
C VAL A 181 -1.21 -1.92 20.00
N TYR A 182 -1.84 -1.81 18.83
CA TYR A 182 -2.03 -0.54 18.11
C TYR A 182 -3.34 0.18 18.45
N LYS A 183 -4.35 -0.55 18.92
CA LYS A 183 -5.69 -0.05 19.32
C LYS A 183 -6.40 0.73 18.20
N ASP A 184 -7.38 1.55 18.57
CA ASP A 184 -8.14 2.38 17.62
C ASP A 184 -7.45 3.71 17.29
N LYS A 185 -6.36 4.09 17.96
CA LYS A 185 -5.67 5.37 17.71
C LYS A 185 -5.11 5.51 16.29
N ILE A 186 -4.85 4.41 15.59
CA ILE A 186 -4.40 4.41 14.19
C ILE A 186 -5.56 4.42 13.19
N ILE A 187 -6.80 4.56 13.65
CA ILE A 187 -8.01 4.54 12.81
C ILE A 187 -8.65 5.92 12.81
N GLY A 188 -8.54 6.61 11.67
CA GLY A 188 -9.25 7.84 11.37
C GLY A 188 -10.54 7.60 10.58
N ALA A 189 -11.39 8.63 10.51
CA ALA A 189 -12.65 8.57 9.76
C ALA A 189 -12.42 8.21 8.28
N GLY A 190 -13.16 7.23 7.77
CA GLY A 190 -13.13 6.81 6.37
C GLY A 190 -13.94 7.69 5.42
N LYS A 191 -13.93 7.35 4.12
CA LYS A 191 -14.77 8.00 3.09
C LYS A 191 -16.20 7.42 3.08
N SER A 192 -16.33 6.14 3.43
CA SER A 192 -17.59 5.40 3.49
C SER A 192 -17.75 4.75 4.88
N LYS A 193 -18.85 5.08 5.56
CA LYS A 193 -19.18 4.55 6.90
C LYS A 193 -19.22 3.03 6.86
N GLY A 194 -18.53 2.36 7.79
CA GLY A 194 -18.50 0.90 7.90
C GLY A 194 -17.60 0.16 6.92
N ARG A 195 -17.32 0.74 5.73
CA ARG A 195 -16.61 0.06 4.62
C ARG A 195 -15.19 0.54 4.36
N SER A 196 -14.79 1.63 5.01
CA SER A 196 -13.43 2.17 4.90
C SER A 196 -13.03 2.90 6.17
N PHE A 197 -11.75 2.98 6.43
CA PHE A 197 -11.17 3.90 7.42
C PHE A 197 -9.91 4.54 6.85
N ARG A 198 -9.37 5.55 7.53
CA ARG A 198 -8.04 6.08 7.22
C ARG A 198 -7.05 5.48 8.21
N TYR A 199 -6.09 4.70 7.73
CA TYR A 199 -4.99 4.26 8.58
C TYR A 199 -4.07 5.46 8.84
N GLU A 200 -4.08 5.97 10.07
CA GLU A 200 -3.28 7.11 10.50
C GLU A 200 -1.93 6.65 11.04
N TYR A 201 -1.06 6.22 10.13
CA TYR A 201 0.27 5.75 10.49
C TYR A 201 1.12 6.79 11.24
N LYS A 202 0.83 8.10 11.13
CA LYS A 202 1.48 9.15 11.94
C LYS A 202 1.28 9.00 13.45
N GLU A 203 0.15 8.42 13.86
CA GLU A 203 -0.19 8.25 15.29
C GLU A 203 0.61 7.13 15.94
N ASN A 204 1.09 6.18 15.12
CA ASN A 204 1.99 5.13 15.55
C ASN A 204 2.79 4.59 14.35
N PRO A 205 3.90 5.25 13.98
CA PRO A 205 4.62 4.92 12.76
C PRO A 205 5.61 3.78 12.95
N TYR A 206 5.64 3.09 14.09
CA TYR A 206 6.69 2.14 14.46
C TYR A 206 6.17 0.71 14.58
N PHE A 207 7.00 -0.28 14.27
CA PHE A 207 6.85 -1.67 14.70
C PHE A 207 7.11 -1.73 16.22
N GLN A 208 6.07 -1.95 17.02
CA GLN A 208 6.11 -1.66 18.47
C GLN A 208 6.78 -2.73 19.32
N LEU A 209 6.76 -3.97 18.84
CA LEU A 209 7.27 -5.19 19.46
C LEU A 209 8.66 -5.59 18.91
N ILE A 210 9.18 -4.88 17.91
CA ILE A 210 10.54 -5.08 17.39
C ILE A 210 11.53 -4.18 18.12
N LYS A 211 12.71 -4.72 18.42
CA LYS A 211 13.84 -3.97 19.01
C LYS A 211 14.19 -2.77 18.11
N GLU A 212 14.57 -1.64 18.74
CA GLU A 212 14.79 -0.34 18.06
C GLU A 212 13.56 0.33 17.46
N LYS A 213 12.39 -0.32 17.50
CA LYS A 213 11.11 0.21 17.02
C LYS A 213 11.22 0.83 15.62
N PRO A 214 11.64 0.08 14.59
CA PRO A 214 11.79 0.61 13.24
C PRO A 214 10.47 1.19 12.71
N LYS A 215 10.54 2.11 11.75
CA LYS A 215 9.34 2.69 11.13
C LYS A 215 8.64 1.67 10.22
N ARG A 216 7.30 1.66 10.24
CA ARG A 216 6.39 0.94 9.32
C ARG A 216 6.30 1.60 7.94
N ILE A 217 7.17 2.56 7.67
CA ILE A 217 7.10 3.44 6.51
C ILE A 217 8.51 3.66 6.00
N LYS A 218 8.68 3.55 4.68
CA LYS A 218 9.92 3.85 3.96
C LYS A 218 9.62 4.68 2.74
N PHE A 219 10.49 5.64 2.45
CA PHE A 219 10.47 6.39 1.22
C PHE A 219 11.32 5.67 0.19
N LEU A 220 10.68 5.03 -0.79
CA LEU A 220 11.35 4.36 -1.91
C LEU A 220 11.90 5.40 -2.90
N TYR A 221 11.22 6.54 -3.02
CA TYR A 221 11.59 7.64 -3.90
C TYR A 221 11.13 8.96 -3.31
N ILE A 222 11.95 10.00 -3.49
CA ILE A 222 11.60 11.39 -3.25
C ILE A 222 12.25 12.22 -4.35
N ASP A 223 11.47 13.07 -4.99
CA ASP A 223 12.01 14.07 -5.91
C ASP A 223 13.03 14.96 -5.16
N PRO A 224 14.23 15.21 -5.72
CA PRO A 224 15.28 15.97 -5.05
C PRO A 224 14.88 17.37 -4.55
N GLN A 225 13.79 17.93 -5.09
CA GLN A 225 13.27 19.25 -4.69
C GLN A 225 12.30 19.16 -3.49
N CYS A 226 11.99 17.97 -3.00
CA CYS A 226 11.04 17.72 -1.92
C CYS A 226 11.72 17.18 -0.65
N LYS A 227 11.02 17.23 0.49
CA LYS A 227 11.45 16.68 1.78
C LYS A 227 10.46 15.64 2.29
N GLU A 228 10.93 14.61 2.99
CA GLU A 228 10.11 13.53 3.57
C GLU A 228 8.93 14.05 4.40
N ASP A 229 9.21 14.96 5.33
CA ASP A 229 8.24 15.49 6.30
C ASP A 229 7.02 16.13 5.63
N TYR A 230 7.21 16.66 4.42
CA TYR A 230 6.11 17.23 3.63
C TYR A 230 5.04 16.17 3.32
N PHE A 231 5.45 14.92 3.09
CA PHE A 231 4.58 13.82 2.65
C PHE A 231 4.16 12.89 3.78
N SER A 232 4.97 12.69 4.82
CA SER A 232 4.67 11.78 5.93
C SER A 232 4.00 12.47 7.10
N ASN A 233 4.29 13.76 7.35
CA ASN A 233 3.87 14.48 8.55
C ASN A 233 4.27 13.76 9.85
N ILE A 234 5.35 12.96 9.80
CA ILE A 234 5.97 12.29 10.94
C ILE A 234 7.15 13.17 11.35
N LYS A 235 7.22 13.50 12.65
CA LYS A 235 8.36 14.22 13.23
C LYS A 235 9.49 13.25 13.59
#